data_AF-A0A8T4X2G5-F1
#
_entry.id   AF-A0A8T4X2G5-F1
#
_cell.length_a   1.000
_cell.length_b   1.000
_cell.length_c   1.000
_cell.angle_alpha   90.00
_cell.angle_beta   90.00
_cell.angle_gamma   90.00
#
_symmetry.space_group_name_H-M   'P 1'
#
loop_
_entity.id
_entity.type
_entity.pdbx_description
1 polymer ?
#
loop_
_entity_poly.entity_id
_entity_poly.type
_entity_poly.pdbx_seq_one_letter_code
_entity_poly.pdbx_strand_id
1 'polypeptide(L)'
;MFELSLEDIEFIKILANSDSTVLQAGMNEATRCKLDTQIGMILREYYKENTSNTKTGWTEKFEKVGITKDDGKAAIACARRLGIDIS
;
A
#
# COMPACT_ATOMS: atom_id res chain seq x y z
N MET A 1 -2.10 0.27 17.60
CA MET A 1 -1.80 -0.34 16.29
C MET A 1 -2.98 -0.02 15.38
N PHE A 2 -2.78 0.63 14.22
CA PHE A 2 -3.87 1.17 13.38
C PHE A 2 -4.71 0.04 12.74
N GLU A 3 -6.03 0.16 12.71
CA GLU A 3 -6.90 -0.72 11.92
C GLU A 3 -7.01 -0.19 10.49
N LEU A 4 -7.05 -1.09 9.51
CA LEU A 4 -7.24 -0.70 8.11
C LEU A 4 -8.71 -0.34 7.89
N SER A 5 -8.97 0.87 7.41
CA SER A 5 -10.32 1.22 6.94
C SER A 5 -10.65 0.48 5.64
N LEU A 6 -11.93 0.36 5.31
CA LEU A 6 -12.35 -0.20 4.01
C LEU A 6 -11.71 0.55 2.84
N GLU A 7 -11.59 1.87 2.96
CA GLU A 7 -10.97 2.71 1.94
C GLU A 7 -9.47 2.41 1.78
N ASP A 8 -8.74 2.14 2.87
CA ASP A 8 -7.33 1.74 2.79
C ASP A 8 -7.17 0.40 2.08
N ILE A 9 -8.04 -0.56 2.39
CA ILE A 9 -8.03 -1.90 1.81
C ILE A 9 -8.25 -1.81 0.30
N GLU A 10 -9.29 -1.08 -0.13
CA GLU A 10 -9.59 -0.90 -1.55
C GLU A 10 -8.48 -0.15 -2.28
N PHE A 11 -7.90 0.90 -1.66
CA PHE A 11 -6.79 1.64 -2.26
C PHE A 11 -5.59 0.72 -2.51
N ILE A 12 -5.21 -0.10 -1.51
CA ILE A 12 -4.09 -1.04 -1.64
C ILE A 12 -4.38 -2.08 -2.73
N LYS A 13 -5.61 -2.60 -2.80
CA LYS A 13 -6.02 -3.54 -3.87
C LYS A 13 -5.98 -2.90 -5.25
N ILE A 14 -6.37 -1.63 -5.38
CA ILE A 14 -6.24 -0.87 -6.65
C ILE A 14 -4.77 -0.75 -7.03
N LEU A 15 -3.89 -0.37 -6.09
CA LEU A 15 -2.44 -0.29 -6.35
C LEU A 15 -1.85 -1.65 -6.76
N ALA A 16 -2.32 -2.75 -6.17
CA ALA A 16 -1.85 -4.09 -6.50
C ALA A 16 -2.23 -4.53 -7.92
N ASN A 17 -3.37 -4.07 -8.44
CA ASN A 17 -3.97 -4.56 -9.68
C ASN A 17 -3.95 -3.56 -10.85
N SER A 18 -3.41 -2.35 -10.66
CA SER A 18 -3.46 -1.28 -11.67
C SER A 18 -2.09 -0.93 -12.22
N ASP A 19 -2.08 -0.37 -13.43
CA ASP A 19 -0.90 0.26 -14.01
C ASP A 19 -0.68 1.67 -13.41
N SER A 20 0.56 1.95 -12.99
CA SER A 20 0.90 3.23 -12.36
C SER A 20 0.71 4.44 -13.27
N THR A 21 0.87 4.30 -14.59
CA THR A 21 0.68 5.40 -15.55
C THR A 21 -0.80 5.77 -15.67
N VAL A 22 -1.69 4.78 -15.64
CA VAL A 22 -3.15 4.99 -15.63
C VAL A 22 -3.57 5.70 -14.35
N LEU A 23 -3.07 5.24 -13.20
CA LEU A 23 -3.36 5.88 -11.91
C LEU A 23 -2.82 7.32 -11.87
N GLN A 24 -1.60 7.55 -12.35
CA GLN A 24 -1.00 8.88 -12.38
C GLN A 24 -1.82 9.87 -13.21
N ALA A 25 -2.38 9.45 -14.34
CA ALA A 25 -3.22 10.29 -15.18
C ALA A 25 -4.61 10.56 -14.58
N GLY A 26 -5.15 9.63 -13.78
CA GLY A 26 -6.50 9.71 -13.20
C GLY A 26 -6.57 10.28 -11.78
N MET A 27 -5.46 10.35 -11.05
CA MET A 27 -5.43 10.83 -9.67
C MET A 27 -5.54 12.35 -9.58
N ASN A 28 -6.47 12.83 -8.75
CA ASN A 28 -6.49 14.22 -8.32
C ASN A 28 -5.56 14.46 -7.11
N GLU A 29 -5.42 15.72 -6.71
CA GLU A 29 -4.55 16.12 -5.60
C GLU A 29 -4.94 15.48 -4.26
N ALA A 30 -6.24 15.34 -3.98
CA ALA A 30 -6.72 14.73 -2.75
C ALA A 30 -6.34 13.24 -2.67
N THR A 31 -6.53 12.50 -3.76
CA THR A 31 -6.11 11.09 -3.87
C THR A 31 -4.60 10.96 -3.75
N ARG A 32 -3.84 11.88 -4.37
CA ARG A 32 -2.38 11.93 -4.29
C ARG A 32 -1.90 12.16 -2.86
N CYS A 33 -2.51 13.11 -2.15
CA CYS A 33 -2.21 13.41 -0.75
C CYS A 33 -2.49 12.20 0.14
N LYS A 34 -3.61 11.51 -0.08
CA LYS A 34 -3.93 10.28 0.67
C LYS A 34 -2.93 9.16 0.42
N LEU A 35 -2.50 8.98 -0.83
CA LEU A 35 -1.49 8.01 -1.19
C LEU A 35 -0.18 8.28 -0.44
N ASP A 36 0.28 9.52 -0.39
CA ASP A 36 1.56 9.90 0.24
C ASP A 36 1.51 9.79 1.77
N THR A 37 0.43 10.28 2.38
CA THR A 37 0.31 10.37 3.84
C THR A 37 -0.11 9.05 4.49
N GLN A 38 -1.21 8.45 4.05
CA GLN A 38 -1.82 7.31 4.73
C GLN A 38 -1.36 5.99 4.14
N ILE A 39 -1.55 5.81 2.83
CA ILE A 39 -1.24 4.54 2.17
C ILE A 39 0.26 4.29 2.14
N GLY A 40 1.07 5.33 1.89
CA GLY A 40 2.53 5.27 1.93
C GLY A 40 3.05 4.80 3.28
N MET A 41 2.50 5.33 4.39
CA MET A 41 2.85 4.89 5.74
C MET A 41 2.50 3.42 5.99
N ILE A 42 1.29 2.99 5.59
CA ILE A 42 0.85 1.58 5.74
C ILE A 42 1.79 0.65 4.97
N LEU A 43 2.08 0.97 3.70
CA LEU A 43 2.94 0.14 2.86
C LEU A 43 4.40 0.13 3.35
N ARG A 44 4.89 1.23 3.94
CA ARG A 44 6.23 1.29 4.55
C ARG A 44 6.36 0.39 5.75
N GLU A 45 5.38 0.39 6.64
CA GLU A 45 5.38 -0.50 7.81
C GLU A 45 5.27 -1.98 7.39
N TYR A 46 4.40 -2.29 6.42
CA TYR A 46 4.31 -3.63 5.85
C TYR A 46 5.62 -4.07 5.16
N TYR A 47 6.26 -3.16 4.41
CA TYR A 47 7.55 -3.40 3.77
C TYR A 47 8.64 -3.70 4.80
N LYS A 48 8.77 -2.85 5.83
CA LYS A 48 9.74 -3.01 6.92
C LYS A 48 9.56 -4.34 7.64
N GLU A 49 8.32 -4.75 7.88
CA GLU A 49 8.03 -6.06 8.44
C GLU A 49 8.60 -7.20 7.60
N ASN A 50 8.33 -7.14 6.29
CA ASN A 50 8.70 -8.19 5.35
C ASN A 50 10.19 -8.21 4.99
N THR A 51 10.91 -7.09 5.14
CA THR A 51 12.36 -7.01 4.91
C THR A 51 13.19 -7.28 6.16
N SER A 52 12.74 -6.79 7.32
CA SER A 52 13.47 -6.93 8.58
C SER A 52 13.08 -8.19 9.37
N ASN A 53 12.13 -8.98 8.84
CA ASN A 53 11.55 -10.16 9.49
C ASN A 53 11.05 -9.86 10.92
N THR A 54 10.57 -8.63 11.14
CA THR A 54 9.97 -8.23 12.41
C THR A 54 8.56 -8.83 12.49
N LYS A 55 8.05 -9.09 13.70
CA LYS A 55 6.70 -9.64 13.88
C LYS A 55 5.72 -8.57 14.35
N THR A 56 5.57 -7.51 13.55
CA THR A 56 4.72 -6.36 13.90
C THR A 56 3.22 -6.61 13.66
N GLY A 57 2.86 -7.68 12.95
CA GLY A 57 1.48 -8.12 12.69
C GLY A 57 0.84 -7.56 11.41
N TRP A 58 1.59 -6.84 10.58
CA TRP A 58 1.10 -6.26 9.32
C TRP A 58 0.78 -7.32 8.27
N THR A 59 1.59 -8.37 8.16
CA THR A 59 1.33 -9.48 7.24
C THR A 59 0.02 -10.19 7.59
N GLU A 60 -0.19 -10.51 8.86
CA GLU A 60 -1.44 -11.11 9.34
C GLU A 60 -2.64 -10.18 9.10
N LYS A 61 -2.47 -8.87 9.29
CA LYS A 61 -3.53 -7.89 9.03
C LYS A 61 -3.93 -7.82 7.56
N PHE A 62 -2.95 -7.79 6.66
CA PHE A 62 -3.19 -7.80 5.22
C PHE A 62 -3.92 -9.09 4.82
N GLU A 63 -3.47 -10.25 5.31
CA GLU A 63 -4.11 -11.53 5.04
C GLU A 63 -5.57 -11.57 5.52
N LYS A 64 -5.86 -11.06 6.73
CA LYS A 64 -7.23 -11.00 7.28
C LYS A 64 -8.22 -10.22 6.41
N VAL A 65 -7.75 -9.28 5.60
CA VAL A 65 -8.59 -8.46 4.71
C VAL A 65 -8.46 -8.87 3.23
N GLY A 66 -7.81 -10.00 2.97
CA GLY A 66 -7.64 -10.57 1.64
C GLY A 66 -6.62 -9.83 0.78
N ILE A 67 -5.60 -9.21 1.38
CA ILE A 67 -4.42 -8.70 0.68
C ILE A 67 -3.31 -9.72 0.88
N THR A 68 -2.97 -10.45 -0.18
CA THR A 68 -1.91 -11.46 -0.13
C THR A 68 -0.54 -10.82 -0.08
N LYS A 69 0.50 -11.63 0.18
CA LYS A 69 1.88 -11.16 0.12
C LYS A 69 2.26 -10.61 -1.26
N ASP A 70 1.74 -11.19 -2.33
CA ASP A 70 2.04 -10.73 -3.69
C ASP A 70 1.26 -9.46 -4.02
N ASP A 71 0.02 -9.31 -3.54
CA ASP A 71 -0.71 -8.03 -3.63
C ASP A 71 0.06 -6.91 -2.91
N GLY A 72 0.56 -7.18 -1.70
CA GLY A 72 1.34 -6.22 -0.92
C GLY A 72 2.61 -5.78 -1.65
N LYS A 73 3.35 -6.72 -2.26
CA LYS A 73 4.53 -6.40 -3.09
C LYS A 73 4.16 -5.60 -4.34
N ALA A 74 3.08 -5.99 -5.03
CA ALA A 74 2.61 -5.29 -6.22
C ALA A 74 2.19 -3.85 -5.90
N ALA A 75 1.46 -3.66 -4.80
CA ALA A 75 1.07 -2.34 -4.30
C ALA A 75 2.27 -1.47 -3.96
N ILE A 76 3.28 -2.00 -3.26
CA ILE A 76 4.55 -1.30 -2.99
C ILE A 76 5.24 -0.89 -4.30
N ALA A 77 5.33 -1.80 -5.26
CA ALA A 77 5.97 -1.53 -6.54
C ALA A 77 5.21 -0.43 -7.32
N CYS A 78 3.88 -0.47 -7.33
CA CYS A 78 3.06 0.56 -7.94
C CYS A 78 3.25 1.92 -7.24
N ALA A 79 3.17 1.96 -5.91
CA ALA A 79 3.37 3.19 -5.14
C ALA A 79 4.76 3.81 -5.38
N ARG A 80 5.83 3.00 -5.45
CA ARG A 80 7.17 3.48 -5.81
C ARG A 80 7.23 4.07 -7.23
N ARG A 81 6.57 3.47 -8.22
CA ARG A 81 6.46 4.04 -9.58
C ARG A 81 5.68 5.34 -9.61
N LEU A 82 4.70 5.47 -8.72
CA LEU A 82 4.00 6.72 -8.48
C LEU A 82 4.87 7.75 -7.75
N GLY A 83 6.09 7.42 -7.30
CA GLY A 83 7.00 8.35 -6.64
C GLY A 83 6.84 8.44 -5.12
N ILE A 84 6.19 7.45 -4.50
CA ILE A 84 6.09 7.35 -3.04
C ILE A 84 7.34 6.65 -2.51
N ASP A 85 8.00 7.27 -1.54
CA ASP A 85 9.16 6.69 -0.88
C ASP A 85 8.74 5.58 0.09
N ILE A 86 8.97 4.34 -0.33
CA ILE A 86 8.80 3.15 0.49
C ILE A 86 10.19 2.52 0.63
N SER A 87 10.88 2.87 1.72
CA SER A 87 12.22 2.39 2.08
C SER A 87 12.25 1.87 3.52
#